data_AF-A0A1M6Z4K0-F1
#
_entry.id   AF-A0A1M6Z4K0-F1
#
_cell.length_a   1.000
_cell.length_b   1.000
_cell.length_c   1.000
_cell.angle_alpha   90.00
_cell.angle_beta   90.00
_cell.angle_gamma   90.00
#
_symmetry.space_group_name_H-M   'P 1'
#
loop_
_entity.id
_entity.type
_entity.pdbx_description
1 polymer ?
#
loop_
_entity_poly.entity_id
_entity_poly.type
_entity_poly.pdbx_seq_one_letter_code
_entity_poly.pdbx_strand_id
1 'polypeptide(L)' 'MYSDNNLWNNSGFSSFKRRIDEQLQLNGFDDIFVDDETLLPYYRMGENETYVLSALGCNVGM' A
#
# COMPACT_ATOMS: atom_id res chain seq x y z
N MET A 1 16.78 4.76 26.08
CA MET A 1 16.86 4.96 24.63
C MET A 1 15.53 4.52 24.06
N TYR A 2 14.66 5.46 23.71
CA TYR A 2 13.44 5.12 22.97
C TYR A 2 13.89 4.80 21.54
N SER A 3 13.71 3.55 21.14
CA SER A 3 14.02 3.12 19.78
C SER A 3 13.07 3.83 18.82
N ASP A 4 13.55 4.86 18.13
CA ASP A 4 12.88 5.59 17.05
C ASP A 4 12.63 4.74 15.77
N ASN A 5 12.48 3.43 15.91
CA ASN A 5 12.33 2.48 14.79
C ASN A 5 10.89 1.96 14.62
N ASN A 6 9.90 2.54 15.29
CA ASN A 6 8.53 2.00 15.30
C ASN A 6 7.44 2.98 14.85
N LEU A 7 7.76 4.25 14.63
CA LEU A 7 6.76 5.23 14.17
C LEU A 7 6.35 4.98 12.71
N TRP A 8 7.31 4.53 11.89
CA TRP A 8 7.10 4.17 10.49
C TRP A 8 6.55 2.76 10.28
N ASN A 9 6.61 1.87 11.28
CA ASN A 9 6.02 0.54 11.20
C ASN A 9 4.57 0.49 11.73
N ASN A 10 4.15 1.47 12.53
CA ASN A 10 2.81 1.54 13.12
C ASN A 10 1.97 2.73 12.60
N SER A 11 2.33 3.33 11.46
CA SER A 11 1.51 4.39 10.88
C SER A 11 0.32 3.81 10.11
N GLY A 12 -0.78 4.55 10.04
CA GLY A 12 -1.93 4.16 9.22
C GLY A 12 -1.57 4.00 7.75
N PHE A 13 -0.58 4.75 7.27
CA PHE A 13 -0.03 4.63 5.92
C PHE A 13 0.70 3.30 5.72
N SER A 14 1.52 2.88 6.68
CA SER A 14 2.25 1.60 6.63
C SER A 14 1.28 0.42 6.59
N SER A 15 0.19 0.51 7.36
CA SER A 15 -0.88 -0.48 7.35
C SER A 15 -1.61 -0.53 6.01
N PHE A 16 -1.86 0.63 5.40
CA PHE A 16 -2.46 0.75 4.07
C PHE A 16 -1.54 0.16 3.00
N LYS A 17 -0.27 0.58 2.96
CA LYS A 17 0.73 0.06 2.04
C LYS A 17 0.85 -1.46 2.13
N ARG A 18 0.96 -2.01 3.34
CA ARG A 18 1.05 -3.46 3.54
C ARG A 18 -0.15 -4.20 2.93
N ARG A 19 -1.37 -3.67 3.08
CA ARG A 19 -2.56 -4.29 2.48
C ARG A 19 -2.54 -4.24 0.94
N ILE A 20 -2.06 -3.15 0.36
CA ILE A 20 -1.87 -3.05 -1.09
C ILE A 20 -0.82 -4.07 -1.56
N ASP A 21 0.34 -4.12 -0.91
CA ASP A 21 1.43 -5.04 -1.25
C ASP A 21 0.97 -6.51 -1.15
N GLU A 22 0.24 -6.88 -0.09
CA GLU A 22 -0.35 -8.21 0.08
C GLU A 22 -1.30 -8.56 -1.07
N GLN A 23 -2.17 -7.63 -1.49
CA GLN A 23 -3.07 -7.85 -2.61
C GLN A 23 -2.33 -7.95 -3.94
N LEU A 24 -1.27 -7.17 -4.15
CA LEU A 24 -0.45 -7.26 -5.36
C LEU A 24 0.24 -8.62 -5.48
N GLN A 25 0.85 -9.09 -4.39
CA GLN A 25 1.47 -10.42 -4.33
C GLN A 25 0.46 -11.54 -4.62
N LEU A 26 -0.72 -11.48 -3.99
CA LEU A 26 -1.79 -12.46 -4.24
C LEU A 26 -2.26 -12.50 -5.70
N ASN A 27 -2.15 -11.38 -6.43
CA ASN A 27 -2.50 -11.27 -7.85
C ASN A 27 -1.30 -11.50 -8.79
N GLY A 28 -0.15 -11.94 -8.29
CA GLY A 28 1.03 -12.27 -9.09
C GLY A 28 1.89 -11.07 -9.49
N PHE A 29 1.72 -9.93 -8.82
CA PHE A 29 2.56 -8.73 -8.98
C PHE A 29 3.74 -8.74 -7.99
N ASP A 30 4.41 -9.88 -7.84
CA ASP A 30 5.44 -10.13 -6.80
C ASP A 30 6.68 -9.22 -6.91
N ASP A 31 6.91 -8.59 -8.06
CA ASP A 31 8.08 -7.75 -8.34
C ASP A 31 7.74 -6.24 -8.36
N ILE A 32 6.46 -5.87 -8.15
CA ILE A 32 6.03 -4.47 -8.10
C ILE A 32 6.03 -4.02 -6.65
N PHE A 33 7.16 -3.50 -6.19
CA PHE A 33 7.18 -2.67 -4.99
C PHE A 33 6.53 -1.32 -5.31
N VAL A 34 5.41 -1.02 -4.69
CA VAL A 34 4.79 0.29 -4.85
C VAL A 34 5.51 1.29 -3.95
N ASP A 35 6.06 2.32 -4.58
CA ASP A 35 6.75 3.39 -3.87
C ASP A 35 5.78 4.19 -2.99
N ASP A 36 6.30 4.64 -1.85
CA ASP A 36 5.55 5.46 -0.90
C ASP A 36 5.04 6.74 -1.57
N GLU A 37 5.83 7.34 -2.47
CA GLU A 37 5.46 8.53 -3.23
C GLU A 37 4.23 8.31 -4.13
N THR A 38 4.02 7.09 -4.60
CA THR A 38 2.86 6.71 -5.40
C THR A 38 1.63 6.48 -4.51
N LEU A 39 1.80 5.88 -3.33
CA LEU A 39 0.70 5.54 -2.41
C LEU A 39 0.27 6.70 -1.52
N LEU A 40 1.17 7.61 -1.17
CA LEU A 40 0.91 8.73 -0.27
C LEU A 40 -0.25 9.63 -0.74
N PRO A 41 -0.36 10.01 -2.03
CA PRO A 41 -1.50 10.77 -2.53
C PRO A 41 -2.83 10.05 -2.29
N TYR A 42 -2.93 8.77 -2.64
CA TYR A 42 -4.16 8.00 -2.44
C TYR A 42 -4.55 7.90 -0.97
N TYR A 43 -3.56 7.63 -0.10
CA TYR A 43 -3.79 7.59 1.34
C TYR A 43 -4.28 8.93 1.90
N ARG A 44 -3.68 10.05 1.45
CA ARG A 44 -4.07 11.40 1.86
C ARG A 44 -5.45 11.82 1.35
N MET A 45 -5.85 11.32 0.18
CA MET A 45 -7.18 11.54 -0.40
C MET A 45 -8.26 10.65 0.24
N GLY A 46 -7.87 9.64 1.02
CA GLY A 46 -8.80 8.70 1.63
C GLY A 46 -9.37 7.69 0.63
N GLU A 47 -8.62 7.41 -0.45
CA GLU A 47 -9.03 6.46 -1.48
C GLU A 47 -9.04 5.03 -0.95
N ASN A 48 -9.97 4.22 -1.45
CA ASN A 48 -10.09 2.82 -1.05
C ASN A 48 -9.04 1.95 -1.76
N GLU A 49 -8.64 0.86 -1.11
CA GLU A 49 -7.65 -0.11 -1.57
C GLU A 49 -7.98 -0.69 -2.95
N THR A 50 -9.24 -1.02 -3.22
CA THR A 50 -9.67 -1.53 -4.54
C THR A 50 -9.39 -0.53 -5.67
N TYR A 51 -9.64 0.76 -5.41
CA TYR A 51 -9.38 1.81 -6.39
C TYR A 51 -7.88 1.98 -6.63
N VAL A 52 -7.10 1.97 -5.54
CA VAL A 52 -5.64 2.07 -5.59
C VAL A 52 -5.04 0.91 -6.36
N LEU A 53 -5.48 -0.32 -6.08
CA LEU A 53 -5.05 -1.52 -6.79
C LEU A 53 -5.39 -1.43 -8.28
N SER A 54 -6.61 -0.99 -8.62
CA SER A 54 -7.00 -0.77 -10.01
C SER A 54 -6.14 0.28 -10.71
N ALA A 55 -5.80 1.37 -10.00
CA ALA A 55 -4.91 2.43 -10.51
C ALA A 55 -3.46 1.96 -10.70
N LEU A 56 -3.03 0.96 -9.92
CA LEU A 56 -1.75 0.26 -10.07
C LEU A 56 -1.79 -0.82 -11.17
N GLY A 57 -2.93 -1.02 -11.84
CA GLY A 57 -3.11 -2.04 -12.87
C GLY A 57 -3.48 -3.43 -12.34
N CYS A 58 -3.76 -3.55 -11.05
CA CYS A 58 -4.23 -4.76 -10.39
C CYS A 58 -5.76 -4.74 -10.27
N ASN A 59 -6.45 -5.39 -11.21
CA ASN A 59 -7.90 -5.54 -11.17
C ASN A 59 -8.28 -6.63 -10.16
N VAL A 60 -8.48 -6.25 -8.90
CA VAL A 60 -9.00 -7.16 -7.88
C VAL A 60 -10.48 -7.41 -8.14
N GLY A 61 -10.84 -8.62 -8.57
CA GLY A 61 -12.23 -9.08 -8.68
C GLY A 61 -12.79 -9.32 -10.08
N MET A 62 -11.98 -9.83 -11.03
CA MET A 62 -12.50 -10.56 -12.20
C MET A 62 -12.32 -12.06 -12.03
#